data_AF-A0A7J6WQJ8-F1
#
_entry.id   AF-A0A7J6WQJ8-F1
#
_cell.length_a   1.000
_cell.length_b   1.000
_cell.length_c   1.000
_cell.angle_alpha   90.00
_cell.angle_beta   90.00
_cell.angle_gamma   90.00
#
_symmetry.space_group_name_H-M   'P 1'
#
loop_
_entity.id
_entity.type
_entity.pdbx_description
1 polymer ?
#
loop_
_entity_poly.entity_id
_entity_poly.type
_entity_poly.pdbx_seq_one_letter_code
_entity_poly.pdbx_strand_id
1 'polypeptide(L)'
;MLFKRQSSFKLKGGNHLKDIWNEEDNTLEASSGALPELGNNSTLFGLEDTKGQYSHEPDNILRRYQQPVYITSDHNVESLKLDSEIEQVLKDLRTSQELEYRMAEDKLNAKKHLVIDLYRQLDADRSELAKRTASTKGSDVEALLANILSKVNRIKQEVAKLKEMEEVGKGFGKALPSTLKEHFGIHVDD
;
A
#
# COMPACT_ATOMS: atom_id res chain seq x y z
N MET A 1 -5.90 21.12 -38.80
CA MET A 1 -7.03 20.92 -37.85
C MET A 1 -6.48 20.99 -36.44
N LEU A 2 -7.04 21.90 -35.65
CA LEU A 2 -6.73 22.15 -34.25
C LEU A 2 -7.28 21.01 -33.37
N PHE A 3 -6.54 20.59 -32.35
CA PHE A 3 -7.00 20.64 -30.96
C PHE A 3 -5.79 20.51 -30.01
N LYS A 4 -5.49 21.63 -29.34
CA LYS A 4 -4.58 21.73 -28.20
C LYS A 4 -5.48 21.75 -26.97
N ARG A 5 -5.26 20.86 -25.99
CA ARG A 5 -5.73 21.06 -24.61
C ARG A 5 -4.58 20.79 -23.65
N GLN A 6 -3.95 21.88 -23.25
CA GLN A 6 -3.23 21.99 -21.99
C GLN A 6 -4.28 22.03 -20.87
N SER A 7 -4.07 21.28 -19.78
CA SER A 7 -4.68 21.60 -18.49
C SER A 7 -3.65 21.34 -17.39
N SER A 8 -2.98 22.41 -16.98
CA SER A 8 -2.12 22.43 -15.78
C SER A 8 -3.02 22.70 -14.57
N PHE A 9 -3.27 21.69 -13.74
CA PHE A 9 -3.83 21.93 -12.42
C PHE A 9 -2.71 22.48 -11.52
N LYS A 10 -2.72 23.81 -11.35
CA LYS A 10 -1.94 24.50 -10.33
C LYS A 10 -2.48 24.09 -8.96
N LEU A 11 -1.75 23.26 -8.22
CA LEU A 11 -2.02 23.05 -6.80
C LEU A 11 -1.63 24.32 -6.05
N LYS A 12 -2.63 25.03 -5.54
CA LYS A 12 -2.45 26.13 -4.59
C LYS A 12 -2.00 25.50 -3.27
N GLY A 13 -0.79 25.84 -2.84
CA GLY A 13 -0.16 25.30 -1.63
C GLY A 13 -1.09 25.46 -0.43
N GLY A 14 -1.47 24.30 0.14
CA GLY A 14 -2.20 24.21 1.40
C GLY A 14 -1.29 24.60 2.57
N ASN A 15 -1.89 25.27 3.53
CA ASN A 15 -1.24 25.86 4.68
C ASN A 15 -0.53 24.79 5.54
N HIS A 16 0.60 25.19 6.13
CA HIS A 16 1.49 24.37 6.94
C HIS A 16 0.73 23.83 8.17
N LEU A 17 0.51 22.50 8.22
CA LEU A 17 -0.25 21.77 9.25
C LEU A 17 0.30 21.95 10.69
N LYS A 18 1.48 22.55 10.86
CA LYS A 18 2.15 22.73 12.16
C LYS A 18 1.60 23.89 13.00
N ASP A 19 0.69 24.71 12.45
CA ASP A 19 0.12 25.86 13.16
C ASP A 19 -1.20 25.52 13.89
N ILE A 20 -1.70 24.29 13.78
CA ILE A 20 -2.98 23.87 14.39
C ILE A 20 -2.81 23.32 15.81
N TRP A 21 -1.61 22.86 16.18
CA TRP A 21 -1.38 22.17 17.46
C TRP A 21 -0.19 22.74 18.26
N ASN A 22 -0.06 24.06 18.32
CA ASN A 22 0.85 24.70 19.27
C ASN A 22 0.04 25.33 20.41
N GLU A 23 -0.40 24.50 21.35
CA GLU A 23 -0.64 24.92 22.73
C GLU A 23 0.48 24.31 23.57
N GLU A 24 1.58 25.04 23.69
CA GLU A 24 2.55 24.83 24.77
C GLU A 24 1.96 25.50 26.02
N ASP A 25 1.33 24.71 26.90
CA ASP A 25 1.15 25.11 28.29
C ASP A 25 1.82 24.08 29.20
N ASN A 26 3.04 24.44 29.59
CA ASN A 26 3.67 23.94 30.81
C ASN A 26 2.93 24.55 32.01
N THR A 27 2.46 23.73 32.96
CA THR A 27 2.98 23.70 34.35
C THR A 27 2.07 22.93 35.32
N LEU A 28 2.67 21.88 35.88
CA LEU A 28 2.66 21.44 37.28
C LEU A 28 1.35 21.12 38.04
N GLU A 29 1.34 19.86 38.48
CA GLU A 29 1.07 19.38 39.84
C GLU A 29 -0.37 19.20 40.38
N ALA A 30 -0.59 17.93 40.75
CA ALA A 30 -1.32 17.44 41.90
C ALA A 30 -2.82 17.78 42.04
N SER A 31 -3.67 16.76 41.88
CA SER A 31 -4.15 15.99 43.04
C SER A 31 -5.43 15.25 42.65
N SER A 32 -5.41 13.94 42.87
CA SER A 32 -6.52 13.03 42.67
C SER A 32 -7.53 13.17 43.81
N GLY A 33 -8.78 13.44 43.45
CA GLY A 33 -9.93 12.78 44.04
C GLY A 33 -10.68 13.55 45.12
N ALA A 34 -11.93 13.93 44.81
CA ALA A 34 -13.12 13.41 45.48
C ALA A 34 -14.39 14.04 44.87
N LEU A 35 -15.31 13.18 44.42
CA LEU A 35 -16.75 13.50 44.35
C LEU A 35 -17.29 13.68 45.78
N PRO A 36 -18.33 14.51 45.98
CA PRO A 36 -19.67 13.91 46.07
C PRO A 36 -20.80 14.71 45.40
N GLU A 37 -21.74 13.92 44.86
CA GLU A 37 -23.19 14.01 44.96
C GLU A 37 -23.93 15.36 45.16
N LEU A 38 -24.93 15.53 44.28
CA LEU A 38 -26.33 15.92 44.55
C LEU A 38 -26.60 17.34 45.05
N GLY A 39 -27.31 18.14 44.23
CA GLY A 39 -27.79 19.45 44.69
C GLY A 39 -28.47 20.29 43.61
N ASN A 40 -29.63 19.85 43.17
CA ASN A 40 -30.68 20.65 42.53
C ASN A 40 -31.00 21.95 43.30
N ASN A 41 -30.68 23.10 42.73
CA ASN A 41 -31.43 24.35 42.94
C ASN A 41 -31.21 25.39 41.83
N SER A 42 -32.32 25.65 41.15
CA SER A 42 -32.65 26.88 40.43
C SER A 42 -32.20 28.11 41.23
N THR A 43 -31.32 28.94 40.65
CA THR A 43 -30.92 30.22 41.25
C THR A 43 -31.74 31.34 40.64
N LEU A 44 -32.69 31.77 41.46
CA LEU A 44 -33.44 33.01 41.45
C LEU A 44 -32.55 34.16 41.94
N PHE A 45 -32.35 35.18 41.10
CA PHE A 45 -32.08 36.58 41.45
C PHE A 45 -32.57 37.38 40.23
N GLY A 46 -33.53 38.31 40.27
CA GLY A 46 -33.96 39.20 41.32
C GLY A 46 -33.71 40.63 40.82
N LEU A 47 -34.73 41.29 40.27
CA LEU A 47 -34.84 42.75 40.34
C LEU A 47 -36.31 43.19 40.17
N GLU A 48 -36.60 44.29 40.84
CA GLU A 48 -37.85 44.63 41.49
C GLU A 48 -38.99 45.18 40.61
N ASP A 49 -40.14 45.12 41.25
CA ASP A 49 -41.48 45.63 40.98
C ASP A 49 -41.53 47.08 40.45
N THR A 50 -42.32 47.32 39.39
CA THR A 50 -43.02 48.60 39.19
C THR A 50 -44.23 48.40 38.28
N LYS A 51 -45.42 48.54 38.87
CA LYS A 51 -46.73 48.57 38.20
C LYS A 51 -46.86 49.70 37.16
N GLY A 52 -47.40 49.38 36.00
CA GLY A 52 -47.94 50.34 35.04
C GLY A 52 -48.59 49.67 33.83
N GLN A 53 -49.91 49.51 33.84
CA GLN A 53 -50.74 49.11 32.71
C GLN A 53 -50.72 50.19 31.62
N TYR A 54 -50.35 49.86 30.38
CA TYR A 54 -50.91 50.47 29.17
C TYR A 54 -50.90 49.48 28.00
N SER A 55 -52.00 49.50 27.25
CA SER A 55 -52.34 48.65 26.10
C SER A 55 -51.81 49.25 24.80
N HIS A 56 -51.16 48.45 23.93
CA HIS A 56 -51.21 48.63 22.47
C HIS A 56 -50.62 47.39 21.74
N GLU A 57 -51.45 46.70 20.96
CA GLU A 57 -51.06 45.90 19.77
C GLU A 57 -51.32 46.77 18.52
N PRO A 58 -50.84 46.45 17.31
CA PRO A 58 -49.83 45.46 16.89
C PRO A 58 -48.74 46.08 16.00
N ASP A 59 -47.58 45.43 15.82
CA ASP A 59 -46.89 45.58 14.53
C ASP A 59 -46.08 44.35 14.11
N ASN A 60 -46.28 44.01 12.86
CA ASN A 60 -45.87 42.78 12.20
C ASN A 60 -44.35 42.75 11.99
N ILE A 61 -43.62 41.99 12.81
CA ILE A 61 -42.27 41.52 12.49
C ILE A 61 -42.26 39.99 12.44
N LEU A 62 -43.16 39.43 11.63
CA LEU A 62 -42.92 38.11 11.08
C LEU A 62 -41.80 38.26 10.04
N ARG A 63 -40.85 37.33 10.07
CA ARG A 63 -39.95 36.96 8.98
C ARG A 63 -38.56 37.61 8.98
N ARG A 64 -37.75 37.27 9.99
CA ARG A 64 -36.39 36.77 9.77
C ARG A 64 -35.80 36.15 11.05
N TYR A 65 -36.47 35.13 11.58
CA TYR A 65 -35.74 34.11 12.34
C TYR A 65 -34.89 33.37 11.31
N GLN A 66 -33.66 33.86 11.07
CA GLN A 66 -32.64 33.05 10.43
C GLN A 66 -32.34 31.93 11.40
N GLN A 67 -33.01 30.80 11.23
CA GLN A 67 -32.57 29.56 11.84
C GLN A 67 -31.12 29.32 11.40
N PRO A 68 -30.19 29.10 12.33
CA PRO A 68 -28.86 28.62 11.96
C PRO A 68 -29.06 27.33 11.18
N VAL A 69 -28.68 27.35 9.90
CA VAL A 69 -28.57 26.12 9.11
C VAL A 69 -27.36 25.40 9.66
N TYR A 70 -27.59 24.48 10.60
CA TYR A 70 -26.56 23.54 11.03
C TYR A 70 -26.23 22.69 9.80
N ILE A 71 -25.01 22.85 9.29
CA ILE A 71 -24.43 21.90 8.34
C ILE A 71 -24.13 20.65 9.16
N THR A 72 -25.12 19.80 9.36
CA THR A 72 -24.92 18.47 9.91
C THR A 72 -24.51 17.58 8.74
N SER A 73 -23.25 17.64 8.34
CA SER A 73 -22.64 16.45 7.74
C SER A 73 -22.84 15.33 8.76
N ASP A 74 -23.54 14.27 8.36
CA ASP A 74 -23.73 13.12 9.24
C ASP A 74 -22.38 12.41 9.38
N HIS A 75 -21.58 12.91 10.33
CA HIS A 75 -20.22 12.46 10.57
C HIS A 75 -20.15 10.96 10.84
N ASN A 76 -21.24 10.36 11.33
CA ASN A 76 -21.33 8.91 11.50
C ASN A 76 -21.37 8.19 10.15
N VAL A 77 -22.13 8.70 9.18
CA VAL A 77 -22.18 8.15 7.82
C VAL A 77 -20.84 8.32 7.11
N GLU A 78 -20.19 9.47 7.26
CA GLU A 78 -18.86 9.71 6.69
C GLU A 78 -17.79 8.84 7.33
N SER A 79 -17.84 8.64 8.65
CA SER A 79 -16.94 7.74 9.39
C SER A 79 -17.09 6.29 8.93
N LEU A 80 -18.34 5.78 8.88
CA LEU A 80 -18.61 4.41 8.42
C LEU A 80 -18.16 4.19 6.97
N LYS A 81 -18.32 5.20 6.12
CA LYS A 81 -17.83 5.16 4.75
C LYS A 81 -16.30 5.05 4.72
N LEU A 82 -15.59 5.88 5.48
CA LEU A 82 -14.13 5.83 5.57
C LEU A 82 -13.63 4.45 6.05
N ASP A 83 -14.29 3.88 7.07
CA ASP A 83 -13.97 2.53 7.55
C ASP A 83 -14.10 1.49 6.42
N SER A 84 -15.21 1.54 5.68
CA SER A 84 -15.43 0.62 4.55
C SER A 84 -14.42 0.79 3.41
N GLU A 85 -13.99 2.02 3.13
CA GLU A 85 -12.99 2.32 2.10
C GLU A 85 -11.61 1.80 2.52
N ILE A 86 -11.23 1.97 3.79
CA ILE A 86 -9.98 1.43 4.33
C ILE A 86 -9.98 -0.10 4.30
N GLU A 87 -11.08 -0.74 4.72
CA GLU A 87 -11.21 -2.20 4.66
C GLU A 87 -11.05 -2.72 3.22
N GLN A 88 -11.66 -2.05 2.25
CA GLN A 88 -11.55 -2.42 0.85
C GLN A 88 -10.11 -2.28 0.34
N VAL A 89 -9.42 -1.17 0.65
CA VAL A 89 -8.00 -0.98 0.28
C VAL A 89 -7.11 -2.07 0.89
N LEU A 90 -7.31 -2.42 2.15
CA LEU A 90 -6.53 -3.47 2.83
C LEU A 90 -6.78 -4.85 2.21
N LYS A 91 -8.03 -5.14 1.84
CA LYS A 91 -8.39 -6.38 1.16
C LYS A 91 -7.73 -6.48 -0.22
N ASP A 92 -7.77 -5.40 -0.99
CA ASP A 92 -7.16 -5.35 -2.32
C ASP A 92 -5.63 -5.47 -2.24
N LEU A 93 -5.01 -4.79 -1.27
CA LEU A 93 -3.57 -4.90 -1.00
C LEU A 93 -3.17 -6.34 -0.66
N ARG A 94 -3.88 -7.00 0.27
CA ARG A 94 -3.64 -8.40 0.61
C ARG A 94 -3.76 -9.29 -0.62
N THR A 95 -4.84 -9.12 -1.39
CA THR A 95 -5.11 -9.93 -2.58
C THR A 95 -4.00 -9.76 -3.64
N SER A 96 -3.54 -8.53 -3.87
CA SER A 96 -2.44 -8.24 -4.80
C SER A 96 -1.15 -8.91 -4.35
N GLN A 97 -0.78 -8.76 -3.08
CA GLN A 97 0.45 -9.35 -2.53
C GLN A 97 0.42 -10.88 -2.54
N GLU A 98 -0.73 -11.51 -2.29
CA GLU A 98 -0.90 -12.96 -2.41
C GLU A 98 -0.76 -13.45 -3.86
N LEU A 99 -1.21 -12.65 -4.83
CA LEU A 99 -1.03 -12.97 -6.25
C LEU A 99 0.44 -12.85 -6.66
N GLU A 100 1.11 -11.76 -6.29
CA GLU A 100 2.53 -11.54 -6.51
C GLU A 100 3.37 -12.66 -5.90
N TYR A 101 3.08 -13.03 -4.65
CA TYR A 101 3.76 -14.12 -3.96
C TYR A 101 3.61 -15.46 -4.71
N ARG A 102 2.38 -15.85 -5.05
CA ARG A 102 2.13 -17.11 -5.79
C ARG A 102 2.84 -17.13 -7.14
N MET A 103 2.79 -16.01 -7.87
CA MET A 103 3.50 -15.89 -9.13
C MET A 103 5.02 -16.04 -8.94
N ALA A 104 5.58 -15.39 -7.92
CA ALA A 104 6.99 -15.52 -7.59
C ALA A 104 7.36 -16.96 -7.24
N GLU A 105 6.59 -17.59 -6.38
CA GLU A 105 6.76 -18.98 -5.95
C GLU A 105 6.77 -19.94 -7.15
N ASP A 106 5.78 -19.85 -8.03
CA ASP A 106 5.66 -20.69 -9.21
C ASP A 106 6.87 -20.52 -10.15
N LYS A 107 7.23 -19.27 -10.46
CA LYS A 107 8.33 -18.97 -11.39
C LYS A 107 9.69 -19.34 -10.83
N LEU A 108 9.95 -19.04 -9.55
CA LEU A 108 11.19 -19.37 -8.87
C LEU A 108 11.35 -20.88 -8.71
N ASN A 109 10.29 -21.61 -8.34
CA ASN A 109 10.36 -23.06 -8.25
C ASN A 109 10.56 -23.72 -9.62
N ALA A 110 9.87 -23.26 -10.67
CA ALA A 110 10.09 -23.75 -12.03
C ALA A 110 11.55 -23.55 -12.47
N LYS A 111 12.12 -22.38 -12.21
CA LYS A 111 13.54 -22.08 -12.50
C LYS A 111 14.49 -22.94 -11.67
N LYS A 112 14.22 -23.13 -10.37
CA LYS A 112 14.97 -24.02 -9.48
C LYS A 112 15.01 -25.44 -10.02
N HIS A 113 13.86 -26.00 -10.40
CA HIS A 113 13.77 -27.34 -10.96
C HIS A 113 14.58 -27.49 -12.25
N LEU A 114 14.47 -26.51 -13.16
CA LEU A 114 15.28 -26.49 -14.38
C LEU A 114 16.79 -26.54 -14.07
N VAL A 115 17.26 -25.73 -13.13
CA VAL A 115 18.68 -25.70 -12.73
C VAL A 115 19.12 -27.03 -12.13
N ILE A 116 18.32 -27.63 -11.24
CA ILE A 116 18.60 -28.95 -10.65
C ILE A 116 18.67 -30.04 -11.74
N ASP A 117 17.73 -30.04 -12.67
CA ASP A 117 17.71 -31.02 -13.76
C ASP A 117 18.93 -30.88 -14.67
N LEU A 118 19.39 -29.65 -14.94
CA LEU A 118 20.62 -29.41 -15.69
C LEU A 118 21.86 -29.95 -14.96
N TYR A 119 21.96 -29.77 -13.64
CA TYR A 119 23.04 -30.36 -12.85
C TYR A 119 23.01 -31.90 -12.90
N ARG A 120 21.83 -32.51 -12.73
CA ARG A 120 21.69 -33.97 -12.82
C ARG A 120 22.12 -34.50 -14.19
N GLN A 121 21.76 -33.80 -15.27
CA GLN A 121 22.19 -34.16 -16.62
C GLN A 121 23.71 -34.01 -16.80
N LEU A 122 24.30 -32.95 -16.26
CA LEU A 122 25.76 -32.74 -16.31
C LEU A 122 26.50 -33.89 -15.60
N ASP A 123 26.02 -34.33 -14.45
CA ASP A 123 26.62 -35.44 -13.70
C ASP A 123 26.47 -36.79 -14.44
N ALA A 124 25.35 -37.00 -15.13
CA ALA A 124 25.15 -38.15 -16.00
C ALA A 124 26.16 -38.15 -17.16
N ASP A 125 26.31 -37.02 -17.87
CA ASP A 125 27.24 -36.89 -18.99
C ASP A 125 28.70 -37.10 -18.54
N ARG A 126 29.09 -36.56 -17.37
CA ARG A 126 30.41 -36.79 -16.78
C ARG A 126 30.65 -38.26 -16.44
N SER A 127 29.63 -38.92 -15.90
CA SER A 127 29.69 -40.35 -15.60
C SER A 127 29.80 -41.19 -16.87
N GLU A 128 29.13 -40.81 -17.96
CA GLU A 128 29.28 -41.44 -19.27
C GLU A 128 30.70 -41.27 -19.81
N LEU A 129 31.23 -40.04 -19.73
CA LEU A 129 32.59 -39.74 -20.18
C LEU A 129 33.63 -40.60 -19.43
N ALA A 130 33.48 -40.75 -18.11
CA ALA A 130 34.38 -41.56 -17.29
C ALA A 130 34.33 -43.08 -17.63
N LYS A 131 33.22 -43.57 -18.18
CA LYS A 131 33.06 -44.99 -18.57
C LYS A 131 33.66 -45.30 -19.95
N ARG A 132 34.02 -44.28 -20.73
CA ARG A 132 34.54 -44.48 -22.10
C ARG A 132 35.96 -45.07 -22.03
N THR A 133 36.20 -46.09 -22.84
CA THR A 133 37.48 -46.82 -22.88
C THR A 133 38.26 -46.49 -24.15
N ALA A 134 39.51 -46.95 -24.26
CA ALA A 134 40.39 -46.69 -25.42
C ALA A 134 39.83 -47.16 -26.79
N SER A 135 38.75 -47.97 -26.80
CA SER A 135 38.04 -48.40 -28.02
C SER A 135 37.00 -47.38 -28.52
N THR A 136 36.66 -46.38 -27.70
CA THR A 136 35.73 -45.31 -28.10
C THR A 136 36.39 -44.41 -29.14
N LYS A 137 35.70 -44.15 -30.25
CA LYS A 137 36.14 -43.20 -31.29
C LYS A 137 36.39 -41.81 -30.68
N GLY A 138 37.54 -41.20 -30.98
CA GLY A 138 37.91 -39.87 -30.48
C GLY A 138 36.86 -38.78 -30.76
N SER A 139 36.22 -38.83 -31.94
CA SER A 139 35.16 -37.89 -32.33
C SER A 139 33.93 -37.92 -31.40
N ASP A 140 33.61 -39.08 -30.83
CA ASP A 140 32.48 -39.24 -29.92
C ASP A 140 32.83 -38.68 -28.52
N VAL A 141 34.09 -38.81 -28.10
CA VAL A 141 34.60 -38.20 -26.85
C VAL A 141 34.63 -36.67 -26.97
N GLU A 142 35.08 -36.13 -28.10
CA GLU A 142 35.09 -34.69 -28.38
C GLU A 142 33.67 -34.10 -28.37
N ALA A 143 32.71 -34.76 -29.00
CA ALA A 143 31.31 -34.34 -28.97
C ALA A 143 30.73 -34.31 -27.55
N LEU A 144 31.03 -35.32 -26.74
CA LEU A 144 30.61 -35.39 -25.34
C LEU A 144 31.22 -34.27 -24.49
N LEU A 145 32.52 -33.99 -24.68
CA LEU A 145 33.20 -32.86 -24.02
C LEU A 145 32.60 -31.52 -24.40
N ALA A 146 32.31 -31.30 -25.69
CA ALA A 146 31.66 -30.08 -26.16
C ALA A 146 30.25 -29.91 -25.56
N ASN A 147 29.48 -30.99 -25.47
CA ASN A 147 28.17 -31.00 -24.82
C ASN A 147 28.27 -30.66 -23.32
N ILE A 148 29.21 -31.26 -22.59
CA ILE A 148 29.48 -30.96 -21.18
C ILE A 148 29.80 -29.47 -20.99
N LEU A 149 30.69 -28.90 -21.81
CA LEU A 149 31.06 -27.49 -21.73
C LEU A 149 29.85 -26.57 -22.00
N SER A 150 29.04 -26.91 -23.01
CA SER A 150 27.80 -26.20 -23.32
C SER A 150 26.82 -26.22 -22.14
N LYS A 151 26.63 -27.38 -21.51
CA LYS A 151 25.76 -27.50 -20.32
C LYS A 151 26.27 -26.69 -19.14
N VAL A 152 27.59 -26.68 -18.88
CA VAL A 152 28.18 -25.84 -17.83
C VAL A 152 27.87 -24.37 -18.07
N ASN A 153 28.01 -23.89 -19.31
CA ASN A 153 27.70 -22.51 -19.65
C ASN A 153 26.21 -22.20 -19.50
N ARG A 154 25.34 -23.12 -19.93
CA ARG A 154 23.89 -22.98 -19.75
C ARG A 154 23.50 -22.92 -18.27
N ILE A 155 24.09 -23.76 -17.41
CA ILE A 155 23.86 -23.73 -15.96
C ILE A 155 24.24 -22.36 -15.38
N LYS A 156 25.42 -21.83 -15.74
CA LYS A 156 25.85 -20.50 -15.27
C LYS A 156 24.85 -19.41 -15.64
N GLN A 157 24.34 -19.44 -16.87
CA GLN A 157 23.33 -18.48 -17.34
C GLN A 157 22.02 -18.62 -16.58
N GLU A 158 21.51 -19.84 -16.39
CA GLU A 158 20.24 -20.06 -15.70
C GLU A 158 20.32 -19.75 -14.20
N VAL A 159 21.47 -19.99 -13.56
CA VAL A 159 21.73 -19.55 -12.18
C VAL A 159 21.77 -18.02 -12.08
N ALA A 160 22.40 -17.33 -13.03
CA ALA A 160 22.41 -15.86 -13.04
C ALA A 160 20.98 -15.29 -13.19
N LYS A 161 20.17 -15.86 -14.09
CA LYS A 161 18.75 -15.49 -14.22
C LYS A 161 17.96 -15.76 -12.95
N LEU A 162 18.18 -16.89 -12.28
CA LEU A 162 17.54 -17.18 -11.00
C LEU A 162 17.89 -16.11 -9.96
N LYS A 163 19.14 -15.67 -9.90
CA LYS A 163 19.57 -14.57 -9.01
C LYS A 163 18.91 -13.24 -9.34
N GLU A 164 18.73 -12.95 -10.61
CA GLU A 164 17.95 -11.77 -11.02
C GLU A 164 16.49 -11.89 -10.57
N MET A 165 15.86 -13.06 -10.76
CA MET A 165 14.48 -13.30 -10.34
C MET A 165 14.30 -13.18 -8.81
N GLU A 166 15.30 -13.57 -8.00
CA GLU A 166 15.25 -13.48 -6.53
C GLU A 166 15.10 -12.03 -6.02
N GLU A 167 15.42 -11.01 -6.84
CA GLU A 167 15.30 -9.59 -6.46
C GLU A 167 13.86 -9.17 -6.15
N VAL A 168 12.85 -9.90 -6.66
CA VAL A 168 11.43 -9.68 -6.31
C VAL A 168 11.15 -9.92 -4.82
N GLY A 169 12.06 -10.56 -4.08
CA GLY A 169 11.98 -10.68 -2.62
C GLY A 169 12.02 -9.34 -1.89
N LYS A 170 12.45 -8.26 -2.55
CA LYS A 170 12.37 -6.87 -2.03
C LYS A 170 10.98 -6.25 -2.23
N GLY A 171 10.08 -6.95 -2.92
CA GLY A 171 8.76 -6.50 -3.37
C GLY A 171 8.75 -6.22 -4.88
N PHE A 172 7.66 -6.57 -5.58
CA PHE A 172 7.54 -6.39 -7.03
C PHE A 172 7.68 -4.92 -7.44
N GLY A 173 7.10 -3.99 -6.68
CA GLY A 173 7.25 -2.56 -6.94
C GLY A 173 8.67 -2.01 -6.79
N LYS A 174 9.62 -2.79 -6.24
CA LYS A 174 11.05 -2.42 -6.15
C LYS A 174 11.94 -3.19 -7.12
N ALA A 175 11.39 -4.20 -7.80
CA ALA A 175 12.13 -4.98 -8.78
C ALA A 175 12.33 -4.16 -10.06
N LEU A 176 13.40 -4.46 -10.80
CA LEU A 176 13.66 -3.81 -12.08
C LEU A 176 12.53 -4.13 -13.07
N PRO A 177 12.03 -3.14 -13.84
CA PRO A 177 11.00 -3.38 -14.85
C PRO A 177 11.41 -4.45 -15.89
N SER A 178 12.69 -4.52 -16.23
CA SER A 178 13.22 -5.56 -17.13
C SER A 178 13.05 -6.96 -16.55
N THR A 179 13.36 -7.16 -15.26
CA THR A 179 13.22 -8.44 -14.56
C THR A 179 11.76 -8.87 -14.49
N LEU A 180 10.86 -7.93 -14.16
CA LEU A 180 9.41 -8.17 -14.12
C LEU A 180 8.86 -8.57 -15.49
N LYS A 181 9.30 -7.90 -16.55
CA LYS A 181 8.86 -8.19 -17.92
C LYS A 181 9.39 -9.53 -18.41
N GLU A 182 10.69 -9.79 -18.26
CA GLU A 182 11.34 -10.97 -18.81
C GLU A 182 10.90 -12.25 -18.09
N HIS A 183 10.87 -12.23 -16.76
CA HIS A 183 10.71 -13.47 -15.98
C HIS A 183 9.28 -13.67 -15.45
N PHE A 184 8.53 -12.57 -15.27
CA PHE A 184 7.18 -12.59 -14.70
C PHE A 184 6.09 -12.16 -15.69
N GLY A 185 6.44 -11.59 -16.84
CA GLY A 185 5.48 -11.16 -17.87
C GLY A 185 4.73 -9.88 -17.52
N ILE A 186 5.18 -9.15 -16.50
CA ILE A 186 4.54 -7.92 -16.02
C ILE A 186 5.13 -6.72 -16.78
N HIS A 187 4.26 -5.91 -17.37
CA HIS A 187 4.64 -4.65 -18.00
C HIS A 187 4.41 -3.53 -17.00
N VAL A 188 5.46 -2.76 -16.73
CA VAL A 188 5.38 -1.52 -15.95
C VAL A 188 5.38 -0.39 -16.96
N ASP A 189 4.26 0.32 -17.06
CA ASP A 189 4.17 1.55 -17.85
C ASP A 189 4.87 2.69 -17.08
N ASP A 190 5.58 3.56 -17.82
CA ASP A 190 6.30 4.75 -17.29
C ASP A 190 5.35 5.87 -16.80
#